data_AF-A0A967D147-F1
#
_entry.id   AF-A0A967D147-F1
#
_cell.length_a   1.000
_cell.length_b   1.000
_cell.length_c   1.000
_cell.angle_alpha   90.00
_cell.angle_beta   90.00
_cell.angle_gamma   90.00
#
_symmetry.space_group_name_H-M   'P 1'
#
loop_
_entity.id
_entity.type
_entity.pdbx_description
1 polymer ?
#
loop_
_entity_poly.entity_id
_entity_poly.type
_entity_poly.pdbx_seq_one_letter_code
_entity_poly.pdbx_strand_id
1 'polypeptide(L)'
;PAVRKRSPLAHLDREYSLQELCIITRAAPARIAGLPQKGQLGVGADADITLYRPSHDLAAMFAMPAAVYKGGQFVAENGHPRATPAGRQLRAIAAHDEFSSELNG
;
A
#
# COMPACT_ATOMS: atom_id res chain seq x y z
N PRO A 1 32.50 12.91 1.09
CA PRO A 1 31.20 13.23 0.43
C PRO A 1 30.40 14.31 1.20
N ALA A 2 29.78 15.26 0.50
CA ALA A 2 29.10 16.42 1.10
C ALA A 2 27.94 16.06 2.07
N VAL A 3 27.28 14.91 1.86
CA VAL A 3 26.18 14.43 2.71
C VAL A 3 26.61 14.23 4.17
N ARG A 4 27.82 13.74 4.43
CA ARG A 4 28.34 13.51 5.80
C ARG A 4 28.53 14.80 6.58
N LYS A 5 28.75 15.94 5.91
CA LYS A 5 28.98 17.25 6.55
C LYS A 5 27.69 18.04 6.78
N ARG A 6 26.58 17.62 6.16
CA ARG A 6 25.31 18.38 6.11
C ARG A 6 24.09 17.60 6.61
N SER A 7 24.29 16.39 7.13
CA SER A 7 23.20 15.51 7.58
C SER A 7 23.64 14.66 8.77
N PRO A 8 22.74 14.38 9.73
CA PRO A 8 23.01 13.48 10.83
C PRO A 8 22.99 12.00 10.42
N LEU A 9 22.77 11.68 9.14
CA LEU A 9 22.61 10.30 8.65
C LEU A 9 23.79 9.38 9.02
N ALA A 10 24.99 9.92 9.17
CA ALA A 10 26.16 9.15 9.59
C ALA A 10 26.10 8.63 11.04
N HIS A 11 25.16 9.12 11.85
CA HIS A 11 24.95 8.73 13.25
C HIS A 11 23.65 7.96 13.46
N LEU A 12 22.93 7.62 12.39
CA LEU A 12 21.68 6.88 12.47
C LEU A 12 21.96 5.39 12.29
N ASP A 13 22.06 4.67 13.41
CA ASP A 13 22.27 3.21 13.42
C ASP A 13 20.96 2.43 13.52
N ARG A 14 19.82 3.13 13.53
CA ARG A 14 18.49 2.52 13.67
C ARG A 14 18.08 1.85 12.37
N GLU A 15 17.77 0.56 12.46
CA GLU A 15 17.18 -0.21 11.36
C GLU A 15 15.65 -0.31 11.50
N TYR A 16 14.96 -0.41 10.36
CA TYR A 16 13.53 -0.65 10.35
C TYR A 16 13.21 -2.12 10.59
N SER A 17 12.19 -2.40 11.39
CA SER A 17 11.62 -3.75 11.47
C SER A 17 10.73 -4.05 10.26
N LEU A 18 10.46 -5.34 10.01
CA LEU A 18 9.45 -5.75 9.01
C LEU A 18 8.08 -5.13 9.27
N GLN A 19 7.69 -5.00 10.54
CA GLN A 19 6.42 -4.37 10.92
C GLN A 19 6.39 -2.89 10.48
N GLU A 20 7.49 -2.18 10.65
CA GLU A 20 7.58 -0.77 10.23
C GLU A 20 7.58 -0.64 8.72
N LEU A 21 8.23 -1.56 8.00
CA LEU A 21 8.14 -1.63 6.54
C LEU A 21 6.70 -1.86 6.08
N CYS A 22 5.94 -2.75 6.72
CA CYS A 22 4.52 -2.94 6.46
C CYS A 22 3.70 -1.67 6.75
N ILE A 23 4.03 -0.94 7.82
CA ILE A 23 3.34 0.31 8.16
C ILE A 23 3.58 1.38 7.07
N ILE A 24 4.84 1.67 6.72
CA ILE A 24 5.17 2.76 5.80
C ILE A 24 4.74 2.45 4.35
N THR A 25 4.69 1.18 3.95
CA THR A 25 4.35 0.80 2.57
C THR A 25 2.89 0.40 2.38
N ARG A 26 2.15 0.03 3.43
CA ARG A 26 0.76 -0.49 3.33
C ARG A 26 -0.22 0.24 4.24
N ALA A 27 -0.06 0.12 5.57
CA ALA A 27 -1.08 0.56 6.52
C ALA A 27 -1.22 2.10 6.57
N ALA A 28 -0.11 2.84 6.63
CA ALA A 28 -0.14 4.29 6.66
C ALA A 28 -0.66 4.89 5.34
N PRO A 29 -0.20 4.48 4.15
CA PRO A 29 -0.79 4.95 2.89
C PRO A 29 -2.29 4.70 2.77
N ALA A 30 -2.78 3.50 3.13
CA ALA A 30 -4.21 3.19 3.07
C ALA A 30 -5.03 4.06 4.03
N ARG A 31 -4.53 4.29 5.25
CA ARG A 31 -5.16 5.16 6.24
C ARG A 31 -5.22 6.61 5.78
N ILE A 32 -4.11 7.14 5.28
CA ILE A 32 -4.01 8.52 4.76
C ILE A 32 -5.00 8.72 3.60
N ALA A 33 -5.17 7.71 2.74
CA ALA A 33 -6.10 7.73 1.62
C ALA A 33 -7.57 7.47 2.00
N GLY A 34 -7.90 7.23 3.27
CA GLY A 34 -9.27 6.93 3.70
C GLY A 34 -9.81 5.59 3.17
N LEU A 35 -8.95 4.59 2.99
CA LEU A 35 -9.30 3.27 2.45
C LEU A 35 -9.35 2.20 3.56
N PRO A 36 -10.47 2.07 4.32
CA PRO A 36 -10.53 1.19 5.49
C PRO A 36 -10.36 -0.29 5.16
N GLN A 37 -10.72 -0.71 3.95
CA GLN A 37 -10.56 -2.09 3.47
C GLN A 37 -9.18 -2.40 2.89
N LYS A 38 -8.20 -1.48 2.97
CA LYS A 38 -6.86 -1.63 2.39
C LYS A 38 -5.77 -1.51 3.45
N GLY A 39 -4.61 -2.07 3.13
CA GLY A 39 -3.40 -1.94 3.95
C GLY A 39 -3.39 -2.74 5.25
N GLN A 40 -4.34 -3.67 5.43
CA GLN A 40 -4.45 -4.57 6.57
C GLN A 40 -4.94 -5.96 6.16
N LEU A 41 -4.83 -6.94 7.06
CA LEU A 41 -5.24 -8.34 6.86
C LEU A 41 -6.39 -8.77 7.78
N GLY A 42 -7.05 -7.81 8.44
CA GLY A 42 -8.20 -8.08 9.31
C GLY A 42 -9.43 -8.54 8.53
N VAL A 43 -10.37 -9.20 9.23
CA VAL A 43 -11.67 -9.59 8.66
C VAL A 43 -12.39 -8.37 8.08
N GLY A 44 -12.92 -8.51 6.87
CA GLY A 44 -13.59 -7.44 6.13
C GLY A 44 -12.70 -6.69 5.14
N ALA A 45 -11.37 -6.76 5.28
CA ALA A 45 -10.43 -6.17 4.32
C ALA A 45 -10.51 -6.86 2.95
N ASP A 46 -10.22 -6.11 1.89
CA ASP A 46 -10.04 -6.69 0.57
C ASP A 46 -8.83 -7.63 0.59
N ALA A 47 -8.95 -8.83 0.00
CA ALA A 47 -7.89 -9.83 -0.06
C ALA A 47 -6.77 -9.47 -1.08
N ASP A 48 -6.16 -8.30 -0.86
CA ASP A 48 -4.96 -7.80 -1.54
C ASP A 48 -3.72 -8.22 -0.73
N ILE A 49 -3.12 -9.35 -1.09
CA ILE A 49 -2.08 -10.03 -0.29
C ILE A 49 -0.82 -10.20 -1.13
N THR A 50 0.34 -9.93 -0.54
CA THR A 50 1.65 -10.23 -1.15
C THR A 50 2.43 -11.15 -0.22
N LEU A 51 2.86 -12.30 -0.72
CA LEU A 51 3.64 -13.29 0.01
C LEU A 51 5.10 -13.22 -0.41
N TYR A 52 6.00 -13.21 0.57
CA TYR A 52 7.45 -13.20 0.38
C TYR A 52 8.07 -14.45 1.00
N ARG A 53 9.12 -14.98 0.38
CA ARG A 53 9.96 -16.00 1.02
C ARG A 53 10.97 -15.29 1.92
N PRO A 54 11.06 -15.62 3.21
CA PRO A 54 12.04 -15.01 4.09
C PRO A 54 13.46 -15.14 3.52
N SER A 55 14.20 -14.04 3.51
CA SER A 55 15.58 -13.96 3.02
C SER A 55 16.33 -12.87 3.80
N HIS A 56 17.64 -13.07 3.97
CA HIS A 56 18.53 -12.03 4.49
C HIS A 56 18.80 -10.93 3.44
N ASP A 57 18.72 -11.27 2.15
CA ASP A 57 18.71 -10.27 1.07
C ASP A 57 17.30 -9.68 0.93
N LEU A 58 17.04 -8.62 1.70
CA LEU A 58 15.77 -7.92 1.71
C LEU A 58 15.44 -7.29 0.35
N ALA A 59 16.45 -6.83 -0.39
CA ALA A 59 16.25 -6.21 -1.69
C ALA A 59 15.71 -7.23 -2.69
N ALA A 60 16.35 -8.40 -2.78
CA ALA A 60 15.87 -9.48 -3.63
C ALA A 60 14.51 -10.02 -3.17
N MET A 61 14.29 -10.15 -1.85
CA MET A 61 13.01 -10.59 -1.29
C MET A 61 11.85 -9.69 -1.75
N PHE A 62 11.97 -8.38 -1.56
CA PHE A 62 10.90 -7.45 -1.89
C PHE A 62 10.75 -7.20 -3.39
N ALA A 63 11.81 -7.38 -4.18
CA ALA A 63 11.75 -7.30 -5.64
C ALA A 63 10.97 -8.47 -6.27
N MET A 64 10.98 -9.65 -5.64
CA MET A 64 10.46 -10.88 -6.21
C MET A 64 9.49 -11.60 -5.25
N PRO A 65 8.22 -11.17 -5.18
CA PRO A 65 7.23 -11.85 -4.35
C PRO A 65 6.98 -13.30 -4.82
N ALA A 66 6.76 -14.19 -3.86
CA ALA A 66 6.42 -15.58 -4.13
C ALA A 66 5.04 -15.70 -4.75
N ALA A 67 4.07 -14.90 -4.26
CA ALA A 67 2.70 -14.87 -4.76
C ALA A 67 2.05 -13.52 -4.48
N VAL A 68 1.14 -13.10 -5.36
CA VAL A 68 0.34 -11.89 -5.20
C VAL A 68 -1.13 -12.23 -5.46
N TYR A 69 -1.99 -11.79 -4.55
CA TYR A 69 -3.44 -11.85 -4.66
C TYR A 69 -4.03 -10.45 -4.77
N LYS A 70 -5.03 -10.29 -5.64
CA LYS A 70 -5.79 -9.06 -5.82
C LYS A 70 -7.27 -9.37 -5.64
N GLY A 71 -7.90 -8.82 -4.60
CA GLY A 71 -9.29 -9.14 -4.26
C GLY A 71 -9.56 -10.65 -4.16
N GLY A 72 -8.60 -11.42 -3.68
CA GLY A 72 -8.68 -12.88 -3.56
C GLY A 72 -8.29 -13.67 -4.83
N GLN A 73 -8.04 -12.99 -5.95
CA GLN A 73 -7.60 -13.64 -7.19
C GLN A 73 -6.08 -13.76 -7.24
N PHE A 74 -5.57 -14.92 -7.63
CA PHE A 74 -4.13 -15.15 -7.81
C PHE A 74 -3.63 -14.48 -9.09
N VAL A 75 -2.85 -13.40 -8.95
CA VAL A 75 -2.47 -12.55 -10.09
C VAL A 75 -1.00 -12.63 -10.47
N ALA A 76 -0.12 -13.07 -9.57
CA ALA A 76 1.29 -13.28 -9.89
C ALA A 76 1.93 -14.35 -9.02
N GLU A 77 2.95 -15.02 -9.55
CA GLU A 77 3.73 -16.05 -8.87
C GLU A 77 5.20 -15.94 -9.27
N ASN A 78 6.11 -15.93 -8.29
CA ASN A 78 7.55 -15.81 -8.52
C ASN A 78 7.90 -14.65 -9.47
N GLY A 79 7.24 -13.49 -9.27
CA GLY A 79 7.36 -12.29 -10.12
C GLY A 79 6.75 -12.38 -11.53
N HIS A 80 6.15 -13.49 -11.90
CA HIS A 80 5.49 -13.65 -13.20
C HIS A 80 3.98 -13.42 -13.07
N PRO A 81 3.37 -12.58 -13.92
CA PRO A 81 1.91 -12.46 -13.99
C PRO A 81 1.24 -13.81 -14.27
N ARG A 82 0.08 -14.04 -13.64
CA ARG A 82 -0.79 -15.22 -13.80
C ARG A 82 -2.19 -14.84 -14.26
N ALA A 83 -2.67 -13.67 -13.85
CA ALA A 83 -3.95 -13.11 -14.29
C ALA A 83 -3.89 -11.58 -14.31
N THR A 84 -4.67 -10.97 -15.19
CA THR A 84 -4.76 -9.51 -15.37
C THR A 84 -6.22 -9.04 -15.24
N PRO A 85 -6.84 -9.16 -14.06
CA PRO A 85 -8.20 -8.70 -13.86
C PRO A 85 -8.29 -7.17 -14.00
N ALA A 86 -9.44 -6.69 -14.46
CA ALA A 86 -9.71 -5.26 -14.47
C ALA A 86 -9.71 -4.70 -13.05
N GLY A 87 -9.02 -3.57 -12.85
CA GLY A 87 -9.00 -2.87 -11.57
C GLY A 87 -10.28 -2.06 -11.31
N ARG A 88 -10.48 -1.68 -10.04
CA ARG A 88 -11.54 -0.72 -9.65
C ARG A 88 -10.94 0.68 -9.56
N GLN A 89 -11.60 1.65 -10.20
CA GLN A 89 -11.30 3.06 -10.00
C GLN A 89 -12.00 3.56 -8.73
N LEU A 90 -11.22 4.07 -7.77
CA LEU A 90 -11.76 4.70 -6.57
C LEU A 90 -11.93 6.20 -6.84
N ARG A 91 -13.09 6.75 -6.43
CA ARG A 91 -13.43 8.17 -6.61
C ARG A 91 -14.05 8.68 -5.31
N ALA A 92 -13.65 9.86 -4.87
CA ALA A 92 -14.35 10.55 -3.80
C ALA A 92 -15.68 11.10 -4.36
N ILE A 93 -16.78 10.83 -3.67
CA ILE A 93 -18.07 11.44 -3.96
C ILE A 93 -18.25 12.54 -2.93
N ALA A 94 -18.23 13.79 -3.37
CA ALA A 94 -18.63 14.90 -2.52
C ALA A 94 -20.15 14.87 -2.40
N ALA A 95 -20.68 14.98 -1.18
CA ALA A 95 -22.07 15.41 -1.01
C ALA A 95 -22.12 16.86 -1.51
N HIS A 96 -22.77 17.08 -2.64
CA HIS A 96 -23.07 18.43 -3.08
C HIS A 96 -24.30 18.87 -2.28
N ASP A 97 -24.17 19.91 -1.46
CA ASP A 97 -25.34 20.52 -0.82
C ASP A 97 -26.21 21.12 -1.93
N GLU A 98 -27.43 20.61 -2.11
CA GLU A 98 -28.45 21.23 -2.94
C GLU A 98 -29.01 22.43 -2.17
N PHE A 99 -28.38 23.60 -2.33
CA PHE A 99 -28.94 24.86 -1.87
C PHE A 99 -28.95 25.86 -3.03
N SER A 100 -29.98 25.80 -3.89
CA SER A 100 -30.46 26.91 -4.74
C SER A 100 -31.71 26.50 -5.52
N SER A 101 -32.88 26.51 -4.86
CA SER A 101 -34.18 26.56 -5.56
C SER A 101 -35.24 27.40 -4.84
N GLU A 102 -34.84 28.45 -4.12
CA GLU A 102 -35.78 29.39 -3.46
C GLU A 102 -35.64 30.86 -3.94
N LEU A 103 -35.07 31.10 -5.13
CA LEU A 103 -34.98 32.46 -5.70
C LEU A 103 -35.87 32.74 -6.92
N ASN A 104 -36.88 31.91 -7.19
CA ASN A 104 -37.91 32.17 -8.22
C ASN A 104 -39.32 31.85 -7.68
N GLY A 105 -39.71 32.50 -6.58
CA GLY A 105 -41.09 32.57 -6.11
C GLY A 105 -41.62 33.99 -6.24
#